data_AF-A0AAV7CRP4-F1
#
_entry.id   AF-A0AAV7CRP4-F1
#
_cell.length_a   1.000
_cell.length_b   1.000
_cell.length_c   1.000
_cell.angle_alpha   90.00
_cell.angle_beta   90.00
_cell.angle_gamma   90.00
#
_symmetry.space_group_name_H-M   'P 1'
#
loop_
_entity.id
_entity.type
_entity.pdbx_description
1 polymer ?
#
loop_
_entity_poly.entity_id
_entity_poly.type
_entity_poly.pdbx_seq_one_letter_code
_entity_poly.pdbx_strand_id
1 'polypeptide(L)'
;MSIFTPTNQIRLTNVAVVRMKKGGKRFEIACYKNKVMSWRSGAEKDIDEVLQTHSVFMNVSKGQVAKKEDLQKAFGTEDQTEICKQILSKGELQVSEKERSTQLEQMFRDIATIVADKCVNPETKRPYTVNLIERAMKDIHYSVKATKSTKQQALEVIKQLKETMQIERAHMRLRFILPAKDGKRLKEKLKPLIKHVESEDFDQELEIIFFSYFLSMIMIKLLP
;
A
#
# COMPACT_ATOMS: atom_id res chain seq x y z
N MET A 1 -45.51 30.60 0.99
CA MET A 1 -45.66 30.08 -0.38
C MET A 1 -45.08 28.68 -0.43
N SER A 2 -45.92 27.66 -0.60
CA SER A 2 -45.50 26.26 -0.76
C SER A 2 -45.03 26.03 -2.20
N ILE A 3 -43.75 25.72 -2.37
CA ILE A 3 -43.15 25.43 -3.68
C ILE A 3 -43.68 24.07 -4.14
N PHE A 4 -44.45 24.05 -5.23
CA PHE A 4 -45.14 22.88 -5.80
C PHE A 4 -44.27 22.03 -6.73
N THR A 5 -43.03 22.47 -7.02
CA THR A 5 -42.05 21.69 -7.77
C THR A 5 -41.08 21.00 -6.80
N PRO A 6 -40.72 19.72 -7.02
CA PRO A 6 -39.62 19.13 -6.28
C PRO A 6 -38.39 20.01 -6.52
N THR A 7 -37.76 20.47 -5.43
CA THR A 7 -36.53 21.27 -5.51
C THR A 7 -35.54 20.50 -6.38
N ASN A 8 -35.12 21.10 -7.51
CA ASN A 8 -34.24 20.48 -8.49
C ASN A 8 -32.84 20.30 -7.86
N GLN A 9 -32.71 19.32 -6.99
CA GLN A 9 -31.50 19.02 -6.26
C GLN A 9 -30.74 17.96 -7.05
N ILE A 10 -30.00 18.41 -8.06
CA ILE A 10 -29.12 17.56 -8.87
C ILE A 10 -27.98 17.09 -7.97
N ARG A 11 -28.11 15.88 -7.42
CA ARG A 11 -27.04 15.23 -6.66
C ARG A 11 -26.09 14.59 -7.64
N LEU A 12 -24.89 15.15 -7.78
CA LEU A 12 -23.80 14.48 -8.49
C LEU A 12 -23.39 13.26 -7.65
N THR A 13 -23.86 12.07 -8.03
CA THR A 13 -23.80 10.85 -7.21
C THR A 13 -22.43 10.18 -7.19
N ASN A 14 -21.54 10.50 -8.14
CA ASN A 14 -20.26 9.80 -8.34
C ASN A 14 -19.05 10.73 -8.44
N VAL A 15 -18.92 11.68 -7.51
CA VAL A 15 -17.81 12.66 -7.50
C VAL A 15 -16.78 12.31 -6.43
N ALA A 16 -15.50 12.32 -6.79
CA ALA A 16 -14.40 12.42 -5.82
C ALA A 16 -14.14 13.88 -5.48
N VAL A 17 -13.95 14.16 -4.20
CA VAL A 17 -13.61 15.51 -3.73
C VAL A 17 -12.14 15.54 -3.39
N VAL A 18 -11.38 16.45 -3.98
CA VAL A 18 -10.01 16.76 -3.54
C VAL A 18 -10.05 18.05 -2.74
N ARG A 19 -9.55 17.99 -1.50
CA ARG A 19 -9.55 19.11 -0.55
C ARG A 19 -8.16 19.68 -0.41
N MET A 20 -8.08 21.01 -0.38
CA MET A 20 -6.88 21.74 0.01
C MET A 20 -7.22 22.86 1.00
N LYS A 21 -6.44 23.00 2.08
CA LYS A 21 -6.57 24.11 3.02
C LYS A 21 -5.42 25.11 2.78
N LYS A 22 -5.75 26.34 2.41
CA LYS A 22 -4.78 27.40 2.14
C LYS A 22 -5.34 28.75 2.57
N GLY A 23 -4.51 29.59 3.21
CA GLY A 23 -4.94 30.93 3.66
C GLY A 23 -6.12 30.93 4.64
N GLY A 24 -6.20 29.91 5.52
CA GLY A 24 -7.30 29.76 6.47
C GLY A 24 -8.63 29.29 5.89
N LYS A 25 -8.76 29.21 4.56
CA LYS A 25 -9.96 28.74 3.85
C LYS A 25 -9.78 27.32 3.31
N ARG A 26 -10.90 26.64 3.09
CA ARG A 26 -10.94 25.30 2.49
C ARG A 26 -11.41 25.44 1.06
N PHE A 27 -10.70 24.80 0.16
CA PHE A 27 -11.01 24.71 -1.25
C PHE A 27 -11.16 23.24 -1.63
N GLU A 28 -12.15 22.96 -2.44
CA GLU A 28 -12.56 21.64 -2.85
C GLU A 28 -12.82 21.65 -4.36
N ILE A 29 -12.44 20.57 -5.04
CA ILE A 29 -12.69 20.38 -6.46
C ILE A 29 -13.45 19.07 -6.70
N ALA A 30 -14.29 19.07 -7.72
CA ALA A 30 -15.06 17.92 -8.17
C ALA A 30 -14.32 17.19 -9.28
N CYS A 31 -13.88 15.96 -9.00
CA CYS A 31 -13.12 15.13 -9.95
C CYS A 31 -13.77 13.76 -10.12
N TYR A 32 -13.43 13.09 -11.22
CA TYR A 32 -13.77 11.68 -11.39
C TYR A 32 -12.84 10.77 -10.58
N LYS A 33 -13.43 9.82 -9.86
CA LYS A 33 -12.75 8.97 -8.87
C LYS A 33 -11.53 8.22 -9.41
N ASN A 34 -11.66 7.56 -10.56
CA ASN A 34 -10.60 6.71 -11.11
C ASN A 34 -9.43 7.53 -11.66
N LYS A 35 -9.68 8.76 -12.12
CA LYS A 35 -8.70 9.57 -12.85
C LYS A 35 -7.76 10.36 -11.93
N VAL A 36 -8.17 10.65 -10.69
CA VAL A 36 -7.27 11.34 -9.74
C VAL A 36 -6.04 10.49 -9.41
N MET A 37 -6.20 9.15 -9.30
CA MET A 37 -5.05 8.26 -9.11
C MET A 37 -4.16 8.22 -10.37
N SER A 38 -4.76 8.11 -11.57
CA SER A 38 -4.03 8.14 -12.85
C SER A 38 -3.22 9.42 -13.04
N TRP A 39 -3.77 10.57 -12.63
CA TRP A 39 -3.09 11.86 -12.66
C TRP A 39 -1.87 11.88 -11.74
N ARG A 40 -2.00 11.33 -10.52
CA ARG A 40 -0.88 11.26 -9.57
C ARG A 40 0.21 10.30 -10.03
N SER A 41 -0.14 9.22 -10.73
CA SER A 41 0.83 8.32 -11.36
C SER A 41 1.40 8.88 -12.67
N GLY A 42 0.92 10.04 -13.15
CA GLY A 42 1.40 10.69 -14.37
C GLY A 42 0.96 10.03 -15.69
N ALA A 43 -0.06 9.16 -15.64
CA ALA A 43 -0.53 8.40 -16.80
C ALA A 43 -1.45 9.23 -17.73
N GLU A 44 -2.18 10.19 -17.16
CA GLU A 44 -3.06 11.12 -17.90
C GLU A 44 -2.60 12.57 -17.65
N LYS A 45 -2.57 13.39 -18.71
CA LYS A 45 -2.13 14.80 -18.66
C LYS A 45 -3.23 15.80 -18.99
N ASP A 46 -4.41 15.33 -19.39
CA ASP A 46 -5.55 16.18 -19.75
C ASP A 46 -6.47 16.42 -18.54
N ILE A 47 -6.62 17.70 -18.19
CA ILE A 47 -7.31 18.14 -16.97
C ILE A 47 -8.83 18.03 -17.16
N ASP A 48 -9.30 18.25 -18.38
CA ASP A 48 -10.72 18.22 -18.76
C ASP A 48 -11.30 16.82 -18.57
N GLU A 49 -10.48 15.78 -18.71
CA GLU A 49 -10.90 14.42 -18.45
C GLU A 49 -11.01 14.11 -16.96
N VAL A 50 -10.14 14.69 -16.14
CA VAL A 50 -10.04 14.42 -14.69
C VAL A 50 -11.09 15.22 -13.91
N LEU A 51 -11.30 16.48 -14.28
CA LEU A 51 -12.24 17.39 -13.65
C LEU A 51 -13.65 17.19 -14.21
N GLN A 52 -14.65 17.23 -13.34
CA GLN A 52 -16.04 17.28 -13.78
C GLN A 52 -16.49 18.72 -14.07
N THR A 53 -15.89 19.69 -13.39
CA THR A 53 -16.17 21.11 -13.56
C THR A 53 -14.89 21.90 -13.28
N HIS A 54 -14.63 22.92 -14.09
CA HIS A 54 -13.45 23.78 -13.98
C HIS A 54 -13.53 24.80 -12.83
N SER A 55 -14.54 24.70 -11.97
CA SER A 55 -14.79 25.64 -10.89
C SER A 55 -14.33 25.10 -9.55
N VAL A 56 -13.71 25.97 -8.75
CA VAL A 56 -13.27 25.67 -7.40
C VAL A 56 -14.40 25.98 -6.42
N PHE A 57 -14.71 25.02 -5.55
CA PHE A 57 -15.74 25.14 -4.53
C PHE A 57 -15.10 25.36 -3.15
N MET A 58 -15.82 26.02 -2.23
CA MET A 58 -15.52 25.93 -0.80
C MET A 58 -16.09 24.66 -0.17
N ASN A 59 -17.20 24.18 -0.73
CA ASN A 59 -17.83 22.93 -0.33
C ASN A 59 -18.57 22.31 -1.52
N VAL A 60 -18.09 21.16 -1.99
CA VAL A 60 -18.70 20.45 -3.14
C VAL A 60 -20.08 19.90 -2.79
N SER A 61 -20.27 19.37 -1.58
CA SER A 61 -21.56 18.82 -1.13
C SER A 61 -22.67 19.87 -1.05
N LYS A 62 -22.32 21.13 -0.78
CA LYS A 62 -23.26 22.26 -0.73
C LYS A 62 -23.31 23.08 -2.03
N GLY A 63 -22.48 22.75 -3.02
CA GLY A 63 -22.37 23.52 -4.26
C GLY A 63 -21.89 24.97 -4.05
N GLN A 64 -21.17 25.27 -2.96
CA GLN A 64 -20.73 26.63 -2.67
C GLN A 64 -19.45 26.95 -3.44
N VAL A 65 -19.55 27.80 -4.47
CA VAL A 65 -18.41 28.25 -5.29
C VAL A 65 -17.53 29.23 -4.51
N ALA A 66 -16.20 29.13 -4.69
CA ALA A 66 -15.26 30.07 -4.09
C ALA A 66 -15.32 31.44 -4.78
N LYS A 67 -15.30 32.53 -4.00
CA LYS A 67 -15.24 33.90 -4.54
C LYS A 67 -13.87 34.17 -5.16
N LYS A 68 -13.83 34.97 -6.23
CA LYS A 68 -12.58 35.36 -6.92
C LYS A 68 -11.56 36.02 -5.98
N GLU A 69 -12.03 36.88 -5.08
CA GLU A 69 -11.18 37.54 -4.07
C GLU A 69 -10.45 36.55 -3.15
N ASP A 70 -11.10 35.43 -2.82
CA ASP A 70 -10.55 34.42 -1.92
C ASP A 70 -9.54 33.53 -2.64
N LEU A 71 -9.79 33.27 -3.92
CA LEU A 71 -8.86 32.55 -4.79
C LEU A 71 -7.58 33.38 -4.99
N GLN A 72 -7.71 34.68 -5.24
CA GLN A 72 -6.55 35.57 -5.42
C GLN A 72 -5.74 35.70 -4.14
N LYS A 73 -6.38 35.84 -2.97
CA LYS A 73 -5.68 35.89 -1.67
C LYS A 73 -4.97 34.57 -1.31
N ALA A 74 -5.55 33.42 -1.67
CA ALA A 74 -4.99 32.12 -1.30
C ALA A 74 -3.96 31.60 -2.32
N PHE A 75 -4.20 31.79 -3.61
CA PHE A 75 -3.43 31.20 -4.71
C PHE A 75 -2.59 32.22 -5.49
N GLY A 76 -2.88 33.53 -5.38
CA GLY A 76 -2.17 34.58 -6.12
C GLY A 76 -2.53 34.63 -7.60
N THR A 77 -3.51 33.84 -8.05
CA THR A 77 -4.02 33.78 -9.42
C THR A 77 -5.54 33.82 -9.40
N GLU A 78 -6.13 34.34 -10.48
CA GLU A 78 -7.59 34.33 -10.71
C GLU A 78 -8.02 33.14 -11.60
N ASP A 79 -7.06 32.45 -12.22
CA ASP A 79 -7.31 31.35 -13.15
C ASP A 79 -7.71 30.07 -12.42
N GLN A 80 -8.99 29.73 -12.51
CA GLN A 80 -9.56 28.55 -11.85
C GLN A 80 -8.88 27.25 -12.30
N THR A 81 -8.48 27.14 -13.57
CA THR A 81 -7.80 25.96 -14.13
C THR A 81 -6.43 25.73 -13.50
N GLU A 82 -5.64 26.78 -13.28
CA GLU A 82 -4.34 26.66 -12.62
C GLU A 82 -4.49 26.28 -11.14
N ILE A 83 -5.49 26.86 -10.48
CA ILE A 83 -5.81 26.52 -9.09
C ILE A 83 -6.23 25.06 -8.99
N CYS A 84 -7.04 24.55 -9.92
CA CYS A 84 -7.40 23.14 -9.97
C CYS A 84 -6.16 22.24 -10.10
N LYS A 85 -5.18 22.57 -10.95
CA LYS A 85 -3.90 21.83 -11.03
C LYS A 85 -3.14 21.82 -9.70
N GLN A 86 -3.09 22.96 -9.02
CA GLN A 86 -2.42 23.08 -7.72
C GLN A 86 -3.15 22.25 -6.64
N ILE A 87 -4.48 22.27 -6.63
CA ILE A 87 -5.29 21.47 -5.70
C ILE A 87 -5.16 19.98 -6.01
N LEU A 88 -5.09 19.57 -7.28
CA LEU A 88 -4.95 18.16 -7.63
C LEU A 88 -3.58 17.57 -7.21
N SER A 89 -2.54 18.39 -7.32
CA SER A 89 -1.16 18.01 -6.98
C SER A 89 -0.87 18.07 -5.48
N LYS A 90 -1.31 19.12 -4.77
CA LYS A 90 -1.02 19.34 -3.34
C LYS A 90 -2.18 18.98 -2.41
N GLY A 91 -3.38 18.80 -2.93
CA GLY A 91 -4.57 18.51 -2.15
C GLY A 91 -4.65 17.04 -1.73
N GLU A 92 -5.43 16.80 -0.69
CA GLU A 92 -5.74 15.46 -0.21
C GLU A 92 -7.04 14.99 -0.84
N LEU A 93 -7.01 13.78 -1.43
CA LEU A 93 -8.22 13.16 -1.95
C LEU A 93 -9.08 12.68 -0.76
N GLN A 94 -10.29 13.19 -0.67
CA GLN A 94 -11.28 12.72 0.27
C GLN A 94 -11.87 11.42 -0.27
N VAL A 95 -11.31 10.30 0.19
CA VAL A 95 -11.92 8.98 -0.03
C VAL A 95 -13.27 8.90 0.66
N SER A 96 -14.25 8.31 -0.01
CA SER A 96 -15.53 7.97 0.61
C SER A 96 -15.31 6.96 1.73
N GLU A 97 -16.20 6.94 2.74
CA GLU A 97 -16.11 6.00 3.85
C GLU A 97 -16.15 4.54 3.38
N LYS A 98 -17.00 4.23 2.39
CA LYS A 98 -17.07 2.91 1.75
C LYS A 98 -15.79 2.54 0.99
N GLU A 99 -15.13 3.50 0.36
CA GLU A 99 -13.87 3.24 -0.35
C GLU A 99 -12.72 3.06 0.63
N ARG A 100 -12.72 3.83 1.72
CA ARG A 100 -11.77 3.65 2.82
C ARG A 100 -11.89 2.26 3.42
N SER A 101 -13.11 1.77 3.66
CA SER A 101 -13.31 0.40 4.17
C SER A 101 -12.81 -0.64 3.18
N THR A 102 -13.14 -0.53 1.89
CA THR A 102 -12.65 -1.47 0.87
C THR A 102 -11.12 -1.45 0.76
N GLN A 103 -10.50 -0.27 0.80
CA GLN A 103 -9.04 -0.14 0.76
C GLN A 103 -8.38 -0.74 2.00
N LEU A 104 -8.96 -0.52 3.19
CA LEU A 104 -8.49 -1.13 4.43
C LEU A 104 -8.65 -2.65 4.41
N GLU A 105 -9.77 -3.16 3.91
CA GLU A 105 -9.99 -4.60 3.75
C GLU A 105 -9.01 -5.23 2.75
N GLN A 106 -8.74 -4.55 1.64
CA GLN A 106 -7.78 -5.03 0.65
C GLN A 106 -6.36 -5.08 1.23
N MET A 107 -5.92 -4.01 1.91
CA MET A 107 -4.63 -4.01 2.61
C MET A 107 -4.58 -5.06 3.72
N PHE A 108 -5.69 -5.30 4.42
CA PHE A 108 -5.76 -6.34 5.45
C PHE A 108 -5.53 -7.73 4.85
N ARG A 109 -6.17 -8.05 3.72
CA ARG A 109 -5.96 -9.31 2.98
C ARG A 109 -4.53 -9.44 2.45
N ASP A 110 -3.97 -8.35 1.91
CA ASP A 110 -2.59 -8.33 1.42
C ASP A 110 -1.59 -8.61 2.54
N ILE A 111 -1.79 -8.02 3.72
CA ILE A 111 -0.97 -8.28 4.90
C ILE A 111 -1.12 -9.73 5.34
N ALA A 112 -2.34 -10.25 5.44
CA ALA A 112 -2.58 -11.64 5.82
C ALA A 112 -1.90 -12.62 4.85
N THR A 113 -1.92 -12.34 3.54
CA THR A 113 -1.23 -13.14 2.52
C THR A 113 0.29 -13.10 2.70
N ILE A 114 0.88 -11.91 2.89
CA ILE A 114 2.33 -11.76 3.12
C ILE A 114 2.77 -12.47 4.40
N VAL A 115 1.93 -12.45 5.45
CA VAL A 115 2.22 -13.13 6.71
C VAL A 115 2.07 -14.65 6.54
N ALA A 116 1.09 -15.13 5.79
CA ALA A 116 0.91 -16.55 5.48
C ALA A 116 2.11 -17.14 4.74
N ASP A 117 2.63 -16.44 3.73
CA ASP A 117 3.81 -16.89 2.98
C ASP A 117 5.07 -16.98 3.85
N LYS A 118 5.13 -16.21 4.94
CA LYS A 118 6.33 -16.09 5.78
C LYS A 118 6.26 -16.83 7.10
N CYS A 119 5.09 -17.30 7.52
CA CYS A 119 4.90 -17.91 8.84
C CYS A 119 4.60 -19.39 8.71
N VAL A 120 5.30 -20.19 9.51
CA VAL A 120 5.06 -21.62 9.66
C VAL A 120 4.82 -21.95 11.13
N ASN A 121 4.07 -23.02 11.36
CA ASN A 121 3.94 -23.58 12.70
C ASN A 121 5.26 -24.29 13.07
N PRO A 122 5.90 -23.96 14.21
CA PRO A 122 7.16 -24.57 14.63
C PRO A 122 7.05 -26.08 14.90
N GLU A 123 5.89 -26.56 15.36
CA GLU A 123 5.68 -27.98 15.68
C GLU A 123 5.44 -28.83 14.43
N THR A 124 4.58 -28.36 13.53
CA THR A 124 4.14 -29.14 12.36
C THR A 124 4.89 -28.80 11.08
N LYS A 125 5.67 -27.69 11.07
CA LYS A 125 6.36 -27.13 9.90
C LYS A 125 5.44 -26.84 8.70
N ARG A 126 4.12 -26.81 8.93
CA ARG A 126 3.11 -26.53 7.91
C ARG A 126 2.89 -25.02 7.80
N PRO A 127 2.69 -24.48 6.58
CA PRO A 127 2.31 -23.09 6.39
C PRO A 127 0.91 -22.84 6.91
N TYR A 128 0.68 -21.64 7.45
CA TYR A 128 -0.65 -21.22 7.88
C TYR A 128 -1.50 -20.80 6.68
N THR A 129 -2.78 -21.13 6.72
CA THR A 129 -3.74 -20.62 5.73
C THR A 129 -4.05 -19.14 5.99
N VAL A 130 -4.26 -18.36 4.93
CA VAL A 130 -4.61 -16.92 5.02
C VAL A 130 -5.80 -16.68 5.96
N ASN A 131 -6.83 -17.52 5.90
CA ASN A 131 -8.02 -17.40 6.76
C ASN A 131 -7.72 -17.52 8.26
N LEU A 132 -6.74 -18.33 8.66
CA LEU A 132 -6.35 -18.46 10.08
C LEU A 132 -5.70 -17.17 10.56
N ILE A 133 -4.87 -16.56 9.72
CA ILE A 133 -4.16 -15.32 10.03
C ILE A 133 -5.13 -14.15 10.04
N GLU A 134 -6.12 -14.12 9.13
CA GLU A 134 -7.19 -13.12 9.17
C GLU A 134 -7.98 -13.17 10.47
N ARG A 135 -8.30 -14.38 10.97
CA ARG A 135 -8.97 -14.55 12.27
C ARG A 135 -8.07 -14.07 13.40
N ALA A 136 -6.82 -14.51 13.44
CA ALA A 136 -5.87 -14.10 14.46
C ALA A 136 -5.62 -12.57 14.46
N MET A 137 -5.58 -11.93 13.30
CA MET A 137 -5.48 -10.47 13.18
C MET A 137 -6.75 -9.75 13.66
N LYS A 138 -7.94 -10.34 13.48
CA LYS A 138 -9.20 -9.81 14.03
C LYS A 138 -9.26 -9.95 15.54
N ASP A 139 -8.78 -11.07 16.08
CA ASP A 139 -8.74 -11.34 17.53
C ASP A 139 -7.81 -10.37 18.26
N ILE A 140 -6.69 -10.01 17.63
CA ILE A 140 -5.74 -9.00 18.15
C ILE A 140 -6.25 -7.56 17.94
N HIS A 141 -7.36 -7.38 17.21
CA HIS A 141 -7.90 -6.07 16.83
C HIS A 141 -6.86 -5.15 16.17
N TYR A 142 -6.05 -5.70 15.26
CA TYR A 142 -4.99 -4.93 14.62
C TYR A 142 -5.56 -3.85 13.68
N SER A 143 -5.25 -2.57 13.97
CA SER A 143 -5.66 -1.45 13.12
C SER A 143 -4.64 -1.21 12.00
N VAL A 144 -5.03 -1.58 10.77
CA VAL A 144 -4.26 -1.30 9.54
C VAL A 144 -4.18 0.20 9.28
N LYS A 145 -2.98 0.70 8.92
CA LYS A 145 -2.76 2.12 8.61
C LYS A 145 -2.42 2.31 7.13
N ALA A 146 -3.26 3.02 6.37
CA ALA A 146 -3.01 3.24 4.93
C ALA A 146 -1.72 4.01 4.60
N THR A 147 -1.12 4.69 5.58
CA THR A 147 0.09 5.51 5.40
C THR A 147 1.40 4.72 5.44
N LYS A 148 1.40 3.50 6.01
CA LYS A 148 2.61 2.66 6.08
C LYS A 148 2.55 1.57 5.01
N SER A 149 3.73 1.14 4.55
CA SER A 149 3.85 0.02 3.61
C SER A 149 3.35 -1.30 4.23
N THR A 150 2.67 -2.11 3.42
CA THR A 150 2.18 -3.46 3.78
C THR A 150 3.29 -4.36 4.34
N LYS A 151 4.52 -4.26 3.82
CA LYS A 151 5.67 -5.06 4.31
C LYS A 151 6.09 -4.69 5.73
N GLN A 152 6.07 -3.40 6.07
CA GLN A 152 6.42 -2.94 7.43
C GLN A 152 5.34 -3.38 8.41
N GLN A 153 4.07 -3.25 8.02
CA GLN A 153 2.94 -3.71 8.84
C GLN A 153 2.94 -5.22 9.03
N ALA A 154 3.29 -6.00 8.01
CA ALA A 154 3.43 -7.45 8.17
C ALA A 154 4.47 -7.81 9.25
N LEU A 155 5.58 -7.07 9.37
CA LEU A 155 6.57 -7.32 10.42
C LEU A 155 6.06 -6.96 11.82
N GLU A 156 5.25 -5.89 11.94
CA GLU A 156 4.59 -5.50 13.20
C GLU A 156 3.56 -6.58 13.61
N VAL A 157 2.75 -7.03 12.65
CA VAL A 157 1.72 -8.08 12.84
C VAL A 157 2.35 -9.42 13.23
N ILE A 158 3.47 -9.82 12.62
CA ILE A 158 4.20 -11.05 13.01
C ILE A 158 4.68 -10.99 14.46
N LYS A 159 5.11 -9.83 14.96
CA LYS A 159 5.55 -9.71 16.36
C LYS A 159 4.39 -9.91 17.33
N GLN A 160 3.23 -9.32 17.05
CA GLN A 160 2.04 -9.45 17.87
C GLN A 160 1.44 -10.86 17.80
N LEU A 161 1.38 -11.44 16.59
CA LEU A 161 0.93 -12.82 16.41
C LEU A 161 1.83 -13.82 17.13
N LYS A 162 3.13 -13.54 17.29
CA LYS A 162 4.07 -14.39 18.05
C LYS A 162 3.72 -14.52 19.54
N GLU A 163 3.07 -13.51 20.12
CA GLU A 163 2.65 -13.53 21.53
C GLU A 163 1.39 -14.37 21.74
N THR A 164 0.48 -14.35 20.75
CA THR A 164 -0.80 -15.07 20.82
C THR A 164 -0.69 -16.50 20.28
N MET A 165 0.15 -16.71 19.27
CA MET A 165 0.39 -18.01 18.63
C MET A 165 1.91 -18.22 18.49
N GLN A 166 2.39 -19.42 18.76
CA GLN A 166 3.78 -19.76 18.48
C GLN A 166 3.98 -19.83 16.96
N ILE A 167 4.30 -18.70 16.34
CA ILE A 167 4.64 -18.61 14.92
C ILE A 167 6.14 -18.39 14.77
N GLU A 168 6.75 -19.13 13.85
CA GLU A 168 8.14 -18.95 13.47
C GLU A 168 8.23 -18.54 12.01
N ARG A 169 9.25 -17.73 11.69
CA ARG A 169 9.45 -17.34 10.29
C ARG A 169 9.96 -18.56 9.53
N ALA A 170 9.33 -18.82 8.38
CA ALA A 170 9.73 -19.90 7.50
C ALA A 170 11.18 -19.71 7.07
N HIS A 171 11.99 -20.72 7.40
CA HIS A 171 13.36 -20.84 6.96
C HIS A 171 13.40 -21.90 5.86
N MET A 172 13.81 -21.54 4.64
CA MET A 172 13.93 -22.53 3.56
C MET A 172 15.25 -23.29 3.69
N ARG A 173 15.20 -24.61 3.85
CA ARG A 173 16.37 -25.49 3.64
C ARG A 173 16.68 -25.56 2.15
N LEU A 174 17.86 -25.09 1.77
CA LEU A 174 18.39 -25.24 0.42
C LEU A 174 19.53 -26.24 0.46
N ARG A 175 19.46 -27.29 -0.36
CA ARG A 175 20.58 -28.20 -0.62
C ARG A 175 21.29 -27.73 -1.89
N PHE A 176 22.55 -27.36 -1.76
CA PHE A 176 23.44 -27.13 -2.91
C PHE A 176 24.35 -28.33 -3.07
N ILE A 177 24.39 -28.90 -4.27
CA ILE A 177 25.37 -29.92 -4.67
C ILE A 177 26.37 -29.21 -5.55
N LEU A 178 27.60 -29.02 -5.05
CA LEU A 178 28.64 -28.27 -5.74
C LEU A 178 29.90 -29.13 -5.93
N PRO A 179 30.48 -29.17 -7.14
CA PRO A 179 31.77 -29.81 -7.38
C PRO A 179 32.91 -29.05 -6.69
N ALA A 180 33.89 -29.80 -6.16
CA ALA A 180 34.93 -29.31 -5.24
C ALA A 180 35.78 -28.11 -5.74
N LYS A 181 35.80 -27.84 -7.05
CA LYS A 181 36.57 -26.75 -7.67
C LYS A 181 35.94 -25.37 -7.45
N ASP A 182 34.61 -25.28 -7.46
CA ASP A 182 33.86 -24.02 -7.29
C ASP A 182 33.33 -23.84 -5.85
N GLY A 183 33.30 -24.92 -5.06
CA GLY A 183 32.81 -24.93 -3.69
C GLY A 183 33.51 -23.93 -2.75
N LYS A 184 34.82 -23.70 -2.90
CA LYS A 184 35.57 -22.73 -2.06
C LYS A 184 35.17 -21.27 -2.34
N ARG A 185 34.99 -20.91 -3.61
CA ARG A 185 34.63 -19.54 -4.03
C ARG A 185 33.18 -19.20 -3.66
N LEU A 186 32.28 -20.18 -3.81
CA LEU A 186 30.89 -20.02 -3.39
C LEU A 186 30.75 -20.03 -1.86
N LYS A 187 31.54 -20.81 -1.12
CA LYS A 187 31.54 -20.81 0.36
C LYS A 187 31.81 -19.42 0.94
N GLU A 188 32.79 -18.69 0.39
CA GLU A 188 33.09 -17.31 0.84
C GLU A 188 31.95 -16.32 0.54
N LYS A 189 31.28 -16.47 -0.61
CA LYS A 189 30.10 -15.64 -0.97
C LYS A 189 28.85 -16.02 -0.18
N LEU A 190 28.71 -17.27 0.22
CA LEU A 190 27.55 -17.82 0.92
C LEU A 190 27.61 -17.56 2.44
N LYS A 191 28.80 -17.55 3.05
CA LYS A 191 29.02 -17.27 4.48
C LYS A 191 28.35 -15.99 5.01
N PRO A 192 28.39 -14.84 4.32
CA PRO A 192 27.72 -13.62 4.80
C PRO A 192 26.20 -13.59 4.54
N LEU A 193 25.68 -14.50 3.70
CA LEU A 193 24.27 -14.53 3.29
C LEU A 193 23.43 -15.56 4.06
N ILE A 194 24.07 -16.45 4.80
CA ILE A 194 23.44 -17.58 5.51
C ILE A 194 23.42 -17.33 7.01
N LYS A 195 22.25 -17.52 7.66
CA LYS A 195 22.10 -17.41 9.12
C LYS A 195 22.25 -18.73 9.88
N HIS A 196 22.07 -19.88 9.22
CA HIS A 196 22.17 -21.19 9.85
C HIS A 196 22.64 -22.23 8.81
N VAL A 197 23.79 -22.86 9.07
CA VAL A 197 24.37 -23.96 8.30
C VAL A 197 24.20 -25.21 9.14
N GLU A 198 23.54 -26.24 8.61
CA GLU A 198 23.15 -27.42 9.39
C GLU A 198 24.09 -28.62 9.21
N SER A 199 24.74 -28.75 8.05
CA SER A 199 25.80 -29.74 7.82
C SER A 199 26.72 -29.28 6.69
N GLU A 200 28.02 -29.51 6.87
CA GLU A 200 29.05 -29.46 5.84
C GLU A 200 29.66 -30.85 5.75
N ASP A 201 29.22 -31.68 4.80
CA ASP A 201 29.87 -32.97 4.54
C ASP A 201 30.94 -32.78 3.47
N PHE A 202 32.17 -33.19 3.79
CA PHE A 202 33.33 -33.17 2.89
C PHE A 202 33.59 -34.58 2.38
N ASP A 203 32.84 -35.03 1.37
CA ASP A 203 33.21 -36.22 0.60
C ASP A 203 32.82 -36.06 -0.87
N GLN A 204 33.82 -35.71 -1.71
CA GLN A 204 33.82 -35.50 -3.17
C GLN A 204 32.77 -34.53 -3.79
N GLU A 205 31.62 -34.34 -3.17
CA GLU A 205 30.54 -33.41 -3.49
C GLU A 205 30.25 -32.57 -2.24
N LEU A 206 30.29 -31.24 -2.37
CA LEU A 206 30.09 -30.35 -1.24
C LEU A 206 28.59 -30.13 -1.06
N GLU A 207 27.98 -30.84 -0.12
CA GLU A 207 26.61 -30.59 0.31
C GLU A 207 26.59 -29.46 1.35
N ILE A 208 25.95 -28.34 1.01
CA ILE A 208 25.66 -27.30 2.00
C ILE A 208 24.14 -27.22 2.15
N ILE A 209 23.66 -27.52 3.36
CA ILE A 209 22.27 -27.31 3.76
C ILE A 209 22.21 -26.01 4.56
N PHE A 210 21.50 -25.02 4.04
CA PHE A 210 21.32 -23.76 4.75
C PHE A 210 19.92 -23.19 4.70
N PHE A 211 19.61 -22.41 5.73
CA PHE A 211 18.34 -21.74 5.89
C PHE A 211 18.39 -20.30 5.36
N SER A 212 17.66 -20.02 4.28
CA SER A 212 17.53 -18.68 3.71
C SER A 212 16.09 -18.15 3.77
N TYR A 213 15.97 -16.82 3.85
CA TYR A 213 14.72 -16.07 3.83
C TYR A 213 14.26 -15.71 2.41
N PHE A 214 15.15 -15.78 1.40
CA PHE A 214 14.85 -15.40 0.02
C PHE A 214 15.69 -16.20 -0.98
N LEU A 215 15.03 -17.00 -1.82
CA LEU A 215 15.66 -17.72 -2.94
C LEU A 215 16.08 -16.75 -4.06
N SER A 216 15.26 -15.73 -4.35
CA SER A 216 15.51 -14.79 -5.46
C SER A 216 16.76 -13.92 -5.23
N MET A 217 16.99 -13.47 -4.00
CA MET A 217 18.16 -12.68 -3.62
C MET A 217 19.47 -13.48 -3.75
N ILE A 218 19.39 -14.80 -3.56
CA ILE A 218 20.51 -15.73 -3.69
C ILE A 218 20.78 -16.01 -5.18
N MET A 219 19.74 -16.33 -5.97
CA MET A 219 19.91 -16.52 -7.42
C MET A 219 20.49 -15.28 -8.13
N ILE A 220 20.02 -14.07 -7.80
CA ILE A 220 20.52 -12.82 -8.41
C ILE A 220 22.00 -12.56 -8.07
N LYS A 221 22.50 -13.05 -6.93
CA LYS A 221 23.92 -12.92 -6.56
C LYS A 221 24.79 -14.12 -6.98
N LEU A 222 24.19 -15.25 -7.37
CA LEU A 222 24.88 -16.44 -7.84
C LEU A 222 25.00 -16.52 -9.37
N LEU A 223 24.09 -15.91 -10.14
CA LEU A 223 24.26 -15.75 -11.58
C LEU A 223 25.24 -14.60 -11.87
N PRO A 224 26.22 -14.81 -12.77
CA PRO A 224 27.15 -13.76 -13.21
C PRO A 224 26.45 -12.65 -13.99
#